data_AF-A0A8U0M2M8-F1
#
_entry.id   AF-A0A8U0M2M8-F1
#
_cell.length_a   1.000
_cell.length_b   1.000
_cell.length_c   1.000
_cell.angle_alpha   90.00
_cell.angle_beta   90.00
_cell.angle_gamma   90.00
#
_symmetry.space_group_name_H-M   'P 1'
#
loop_
_entity.id
_entity.type
_entity.pdbx_description
1 polymer ?
#
loop_
_entity_poly.entity_id
_entity_poly.type
_entity_poly.pdbx_seq_one_letter_code
_entity_poly.pdbx_strand_id
1 'polypeptide(L)'
;MSIFQGNAILVKPEVLLRFVLFEQGNRDQRSVLGPDTWIDFETAFGTTFQFRTEHELTFPDQARANGRYVVAAVPFMQPVAHPNGSGVRVPLMTLYLVEASQWPKFSLLLHRTDAFPDEHL
;
A
#
# COMPACT_ATOMS: atom_id res chain seq x y z
N MET A 1 -17.70 47.09 10.42
CA MET A 1 -17.17 45.83 11.01
C MET A 1 -17.49 44.71 10.03
N SER A 2 -16.51 44.26 9.23
CA SER A 2 -16.71 43.13 8.31
C SER A 2 -16.41 41.83 9.04
N ILE A 3 -17.39 40.94 9.06
CA ILE A 3 -17.30 39.60 9.64
C ILE A 3 -16.62 38.72 8.58
N PHE A 4 -15.36 38.36 8.79
CA PHE A 4 -14.70 37.35 7.96
C PHE A 4 -15.35 35.98 8.26
N GLN A 5 -16.33 35.60 7.45
CA GLN A 5 -16.77 34.21 7.37
C GLN A 5 -15.69 33.41 6.63
N GLY A 6 -14.68 32.97 7.38
CA GLY A 6 -13.72 32.00 6.88
C GLY A 6 -14.42 30.65 6.71
N ASN A 7 -14.69 30.24 5.47
CA ASN A 7 -15.09 28.89 5.17
C ASN A 7 -13.95 27.95 5.61
N ALA A 8 -14.10 27.28 6.74
CA ALA A 8 -13.16 26.26 7.18
C ALA A 8 -13.28 25.06 6.23
N ILE A 9 -12.30 24.91 5.34
CA ILE A 9 -12.17 23.71 4.51
C ILE A 9 -11.46 22.66 5.36
N LEU A 10 -12.18 21.61 5.74
CA LEU A 10 -11.58 20.45 6.39
C LEU A 10 -10.79 19.69 5.32
N VAL A 11 -9.46 19.88 5.31
CA VAL A 11 -8.58 19.09 4.45
C VAL A 11 -8.55 17.68 5.02
N LYS A 12 -9.11 16.71 4.30
CA LYS A 12 -9.02 15.30 4.71
C LYS A 12 -7.55 14.90 4.68
N PRO A 13 -7.03 14.25 5.74
CA PRO A 13 -5.67 13.75 5.72
C PRO A 13 -5.52 12.70 4.61
N GLU A 14 -4.46 12.83 3.82
CA GLU A 14 -4.13 11.93 2.72
C GLU A 14 -2.89 11.11 3.04
N VAL A 15 -2.82 9.92 2.47
CA VAL A 15 -1.74 8.95 2.61
C VAL A 15 -1.23 8.60 1.22
N LEU A 16 0.09 8.53 1.05
CA LEU A 16 0.66 7.96 -0.16
C LEU A 16 0.54 6.44 -0.12
N LEU A 17 0.06 5.85 -1.19
CA LEU A 17 -0.03 4.42 -1.39
C LEU A 17 1.03 3.99 -2.40
N ARG A 18 1.87 3.04 -2.02
CA ARG A 18 2.82 2.37 -2.90
C ARG A 18 2.50 0.90 -3.02
N PHE A 19 2.43 0.42 -4.26
CA PHE A 19 2.27 -1.00 -4.56
C PHE A 19 3.63 -1.61 -4.85
N VAL A 20 3.95 -2.73 -4.19
CA VAL A 20 5.19 -3.48 -4.39
C VAL A 20 4.82 -4.91 -4.73
N LEU A 21 5.23 -5.39 -5.89
CA LEU A 21 4.99 -6.75 -6.35
C LEU A 21 6.14 -7.66 -5.89
N PHE A 22 5.81 -8.79 -5.26
CA PHE A 22 6.72 -9.92 -5.11
C PHE A 22 6.74 -10.73 -6.41
N GLU A 23 7.89 -10.72 -7.07
CA GLU A 23 8.05 -11.33 -8.38
C GLU A 23 8.14 -12.84 -8.25
N GLN A 24 7.39 -13.54 -9.10
CA GLN A 24 7.40 -15.02 -9.20
C GLN A 24 7.12 -15.72 -7.86
N GLY A 25 6.45 -15.05 -6.93
CA GLY A 25 6.20 -15.54 -5.58
C GLY A 25 7.45 -15.62 -4.70
N ASN A 26 8.50 -14.85 -4.99
CA ASN A 26 9.69 -14.72 -4.16
C ASN A 26 9.66 -13.38 -3.39
N ARG A 27 9.84 -13.43 -2.07
CA ARG A 27 9.87 -12.22 -1.21
C ARG A 27 11.13 -11.36 -1.43
N ASP A 28 12.21 -11.98 -1.87
CA ASP A 28 13.51 -11.31 -2.07
C ASP A 28 13.57 -10.55 -3.39
N GLN A 29 12.70 -10.89 -4.34
CA GLN A 29 12.58 -10.21 -5.63
C GLN A 29 11.33 -9.36 -5.62
N ARG A 30 11.52 -8.04 -5.57
CA ARG A 30 10.42 -7.09 -5.47
C ARG A 30 10.61 -5.89 -6.38
N SER A 31 9.52 -5.45 -7.00
CA SER A 31 9.48 -4.26 -7.85
C SER A 31 8.31 -3.37 -7.46
N VAL A 32 8.47 -2.06 -7.68
CA VAL A 32 7.39 -1.10 -7.49
C VAL A 32 6.43 -1.21 -8.68
N LEU A 33 5.14 -1.32 -8.38
CA LEU A 33 4.07 -1.46 -9.35
C LEU A 33 3.38 -0.10 -9.51
N GLY A 34 3.68 0.62 -10.60
CA GLY A 34 3.09 1.93 -10.84
C GLY A 34 3.66 3.08 -10.01
N PRO A 35 3.16 4.31 -10.22
CA PRO A 35 3.48 5.46 -9.38
C PRO A 35 2.78 5.37 -8.01
N ASP A 36 3.31 6.11 -7.04
CA ASP A 36 2.62 6.30 -5.75
C ASP A 36 1.32 7.09 -5.97
N THR A 37 0.25 6.70 -5.28
CA THR A 37 -1.09 7.29 -5.44
C THR A 37 -1.59 7.85 -4.10
N TRP A 38 -2.23 9.01 -4.12
CA TRP A 38 -2.89 9.54 -2.92
C TRP A 38 -4.19 8.80 -2.65
N ILE A 39 -4.37 8.38 -1.41
CA ILE A 39 -5.61 7.82 -0.89
C ILE A 39 -6.02 8.56 0.38
N ASP A 40 -7.30 8.49 0.72
CA ASP A 40 -7.77 9.03 1.98
C ASP A 40 -7.32 8.14 3.16
N PHE A 41 -7.24 8.77 4.33
CA PHE A 41 -6.82 8.11 5.57
C PHE A 41 -7.73 6.94 5.98
N GLU A 42 -9.04 7.00 5.74
CA GLU A 42 -9.96 5.92 6.14
C GLU A 42 -9.70 4.66 5.32
N THR A 43 -9.47 4.80 4.02
CA THR A 43 -9.07 3.69 3.15
C THR A 43 -7.70 3.14 3.55
N ALA A 44 -6.75 4.01 3.91
CA ALA A 44 -5.40 3.61 4.28
C ALA A 44 -5.33 2.81 5.59
N PHE A 45 -6.02 3.29 6.63
CA PHE A 45 -5.97 2.71 7.97
C PHE A 45 -7.16 1.77 8.27
N GLY A 46 -8.12 1.69 7.36
CA GLY A 46 -9.28 0.82 7.47
C GLY A 46 -8.97 -0.65 7.16
N THR A 47 -10.01 -1.39 6.82
CA THR A 47 -9.91 -2.83 6.55
C THR A 47 -9.66 -3.17 5.08
N THR A 48 -9.61 -2.16 4.20
CA THR A 48 -9.52 -2.34 2.75
C THR A 48 -8.30 -3.16 2.35
N PHE A 49 -7.12 -2.84 2.88
CA PHE A 49 -5.86 -3.45 2.44
C PHE A 49 -5.28 -4.48 3.41
N GLN A 50 -6.15 -5.24 4.07
CA GLN A 50 -5.71 -6.28 4.99
C GLN A 50 -4.99 -7.43 4.28
N PHE A 51 -4.13 -8.13 5.01
CA PHE A 51 -3.47 -9.33 4.53
C PHE A 51 -4.50 -10.34 3.97
N ARG A 52 -4.18 -10.93 2.80
CA ARG A 52 -5.03 -11.87 2.03
C ARG A 52 -6.26 -11.26 1.35
N THR A 53 -6.47 -9.95 1.44
CA THR A 53 -7.49 -9.28 0.61
C THR A 53 -7.03 -9.22 -0.84
N GLU A 54 -7.99 -9.31 -1.76
CA GLU A 54 -7.75 -9.30 -3.20
C GLU A 54 -8.28 -8.00 -3.81
N HIS A 55 -7.52 -7.42 -4.74
CA HIS A 55 -7.79 -6.13 -5.37
C HIS A 55 -7.53 -6.18 -6.87
N GLU A 56 -8.41 -5.55 -7.64
CA GLU A 56 -8.16 -5.25 -9.04
C GLU A 56 -7.47 -3.89 -9.15
N LEU A 57 -6.28 -3.87 -9.75
CA LEU A 57 -5.49 -2.65 -9.93
C LEU A 57 -5.44 -2.29 -11.41
N THR A 58 -5.60 -1.00 -11.69
CA THR A 58 -5.51 -0.43 -13.03
C THR A 58 -4.61 0.80 -13.00
N PHE A 59 -3.57 0.76 -13.82
CA PHE A 59 -2.58 1.81 -14.03
C PHE A 59 -2.67 2.26 -15.50
N PRO A 60 -3.22 3.46 -15.79
CA PRO A 60 -3.45 3.93 -17.16
C PRO A 60 -2.21 3.88 -18.06
N ASP A 61 -1.04 4.23 -17.50
CA ASP A 61 0.21 4.31 -18.25
C ASP A 61 1.08 3.03 -18.16
N GLN A 62 0.59 2.00 -17.46
CA GLN A 62 1.34 0.76 -17.23
C GLN A 62 0.43 -0.46 -17.38
N ALA A 63 -0.12 -0.67 -18.57
CA ALA A 63 -1.08 -1.76 -18.83
C ALA A 63 -0.59 -3.16 -18.39
N ARG A 64 0.72 -3.41 -18.38
CA ARG A 64 1.30 -4.68 -17.89
C ARG A 64 1.19 -4.88 -16.37
N ALA A 65 0.98 -3.80 -15.63
CA ALA A 65 0.76 -3.79 -14.19
C ALA A 65 -0.73 -3.90 -13.81
N ASN A 66 -1.63 -3.95 -14.80
CA ASN A 66 -3.05 -4.12 -14.54
C ASN A 66 -3.35 -5.59 -14.25
N GLY A 67 -4.20 -5.83 -13.25
CA GLY A 67 -4.59 -7.19 -12.93
C GLY A 67 -5.15 -7.34 -11.52
N ARG A 68 -5.35 -8.60 -11.15
CA ARG A 68 -5.82 -8.99 -9.81
C ARG A 68 -4.63 -9.38 -8.94
N TYR A 69 -4.56 -8.76 -7.77
CA TYR A 69 -3.45 -8.92 -6.83
C TYR A 69 -3.98 -9.25 -5.44
N VAL A 70 -3.21 -10.03 -4.68
CA VAL A 70 -3.50 -10.35 -3.29
C VAL A 70 -2.48 -9.67 -2.39
N VAL A 71 -2.94 -9.07 -1.29
CA VAL A 71 -2.07 -8.50 -0.26
C VAL A 71 -1.31 -9.62 0.44
N ALA A 72 -0.01 -9.66 0.21
CA ALA A 72 0.90 -10.75 0.52
C ALA A 72 1.63 -10.60 1.87
N ALA A 73 1.59 -9.41 2.47
CA ALA A 73 2.11 -9.12 3.80
C ALA A 73 1.28 -7.99 4.45
N VAL A 74 1.39 -7.86 5.78
CA VAL A 74 0.76 -6.74 6.50
C VAL A 74 1.29 -5.42 5.91
N PRO A 75 0.42 -4.45 5.58
CA PRO A 75 0.84 -3.14 5.08
C PRO A 75 1.85 -2.48 6.01
N PHE A 76 2.90 -1.92 5.43
CA PHE A 76 3.93 -1.22 6.19
C PHE A 76 3.79 0.29 6.02
N MET A 77 3.78 1.03 7.13
CA MET A 77 3.71 2.49 7.10
C MET A 77 5.00 3.15 7.55
N GLN A 78 5.40 4.18 6.83
CA GLN A 78 6.56 4.99 7.15
C GLN A 78 6.34 6.45 6.73
N PRO A 79 6.93 7.42 7.44
CA PRO A 79 6.88 8.81 7.02
C PRO A 79 7.92 9.07 5.91
N VAL A 80 7.51 9.72 4.81
CA VAL A 80 8.39 10.13 3.70
C VAL A 80 8.32 11.63 3.47
N ALA A 81 9.29 12.20 2.76
CA ALA A 81 9.21 13.60 2.34
C ALA A 81 8.04 13.79 1.38
N HIS A 82 7.30 14.89 1.51
CA HIS A 82 6.19 15.21 0.62
C HIS A 82 6.71 15.31 -0.82
N PRO A 83 6.06 14.66 -1.82
CA PRO A 83 6.51 14.64 -3.21
C PRO A 83 6.67 16.02 -3.89
N ASN A 84 6.06 17.07 -3.33
CA ASN A 84 6.13 18.43 -3.86
C ASN A 84 7.34 19.23 -3.32
N GLY A 85 8.18 18.64 -2.47
CA GLY A 85 9.35 19.31 -1.91
C GLY A 85 9.04 20.37 -0.84
N SER A 86 7.84 20.38 -0.26
CA SER A 86 7.43 21.35 0.78
C SER A 86 8.19 21.24 2.11
N GLY A 87 9.08 20.25 2.28
CA GLY A 87 9.77 19.96 3.54
C GLY A 87 8.89 19.30 4.59
N VAL A 88 7.60 19.11 4.31
CA VAL A 88 6.65 18.37 5.15
C VAL A 88 6.84 16.88 4.95
N ARG A 89 6.57 16.07 6.00
CA ARG A 89 6.52 14.61 5.89
C ARG A 89 5.07 14.14 5.79
N VAL A 90 4.85 13.14 4.95
CA VAL A 90 3.54 12.50 4.74
C VAL A 90 3.64 11.00 5.00
N PRO A 91 2.58 10.34 5.47
CA PRO A 91 2.57 8.89 5.62
C PRO A 91 2.59 8.22 4.25
N LEU A 92 3.46 7.22 4.09
CA LEU A 92 3.50 6.29 2.98
C LEU A 92 3.11 4.90 3.48
N MET A 93 2.04 4.34 2.93
CA MET A 93 1.67 2.94 3.10
C MET A 93 2.17 2.11 1.93
N THR A 94 2.93 1.05 2.23
CA THR A 94 3.42 0.09 1.25
C THR A 94 2.57 -1.18 1.29
N LEU A 95 1.92 -1.50 0.18
CA LEU A 95 1.22 -2.75 -0.04
C LEU A 95 2.12 -3.73 -0.77
N TYR A 96 2.43 -4.82 -0.11
CA TYR A 96 3.13 -5.94 -0.72
C TYR A 96 2.11 -6.87 -1.37
N LEU A 97 2.28 -7.11 -2.65
CA LEU A 97 1.33 -7.78 -3.50
C LEU A 97 1.95 -9.02 -4.14
N VAL A 98 1.10 -9.96 -4.50
CA VAL A 98 1.42 -11.03 -5.45
C VAL A 98 0.27 -11.15 -6.43
N GLU A 99 0.55 -11.55 -7.66
CA GLU A 99 -0.51 -11.85 -8.64
C GLU A 99 -1.46 -12.92 -8.06
N ALA A 100 -2.77 -12.71 -8.23
CA ALA A 100 -3.78 -13.63 -7.67
C ALA A 100 -3.61 -15.07 -8.18
N SER A 101 -3.15 -15.25 -9.42
CA SER A 101 -2.83 -16.56 -10.01
C SER A 101 -1.68 -17.29 -9.28
N GLN A 102 -0.76 -16.54 -8.66
CA GLN A 102 0.40 -17.07 -7.96
C GLN A 102 0.16 -17.26 -6.46
N TRP A 103 -0.93 -16.69 -5.91
CA TRP A 103 -1.27 -16.75 -4.48
C TRP A 103 -1.34 -18.17 -3.89
N PRO A 104 -1.92 -19.20 -4.56
CA PRO A 104 -1.95 -20.55 -3.99
C PRO A 104 -0.54 -21.11 -3.74
N LYS A 105 0.40 -20.84 -4.64
CA LYS A 105 1.81 -21.26 -4.49
C LYS A 105 2.52 -20.43 -3.43
N PHE A 106 2.31 -19.11 -3.45
CA PHE A 106 2.94 -18.19 -2.51
C PHE A 106 2.52 -18.45 -1.06
N SER A 107 1.21 -18.64 -0.82
CA SER A 107 0.67 -18.86 0.52
C SER A 107 1.19 -20.15 1.19
N LEU A 108 1.49 -21.19 0.41
CA LEU A 108 2.17 -22.39 0.93
C LEU A 108 3.57 -22.10 1.46
N LEU A 109 4.31 -21.17 0.83
CA LEU A 109 5.62 -20.74 1.30
C LEU A 109 5.51 -19.94 2.61
N LEU A 110 4.46 -19.12 2.74
CA LEU A 110 4.19 -18.39 3.98
C LEU A 110 4.03 -19.35 5.16
N HIS A 111 3.22 -20.40 5.00
CA HIS A 111 2.96 -21.41 6.04
C HIS A 111 4.17 -22.31 6.33
N ARG A 112 5.09 -22.49 5.39
CA ARG A 112 6.36 -23.19 5.65
C ARG A 112 7.36 -22.34 6.45
N THR A 113 7.11 -21.03 6.52
CA THR A 113 7.93 -20.09 7.28
C THR A 113 7.36 -19.81 8.67
N ASP A 114 6.47 -20.67 9.20
CA ASP A 114 6.00 -20.66 10.60
C ASP A 114 7.11 -21.04 11.62
N ALA A 115 8.37 -20.75 11.29
CA ALA A 115 9.41 -20.43 12.26
C ALA A 115 9.55 -18.89 12.31
N PHE A 116 8.44 -18.20 12.60
CA PHE A 116 8.53 -16.87 13.19
C PHE A 116 8.82 -17.06 14.67
N PRO A 117 9.88 -16.46 15.24
CA PRO A 117 9.98 -16.38 16.66
C PRO A 117 8.90 -15.39 17.13
N ASP A 118 8.01 -15.87 18.00
CA ASP A 118 7.41 -15.06 19.05
C ASP A 118 8.54 -14.51 19.94
N GLU A 119 9.27 -13.50 19.51
CA GLU A 119 10.30 -12.81 20.32
C GLU A 119 10.51 -11.41 19.73
N HIS A 120 10.39 -10.28 20.40
CA HIS A 120 9.99 -9.87 21.75
C HIS A 120 9.73 -8.35 21.65
N LEU A 121 8.73 -7.87 22.41
CA LEU A 121 8.63 -6.53 23.03
C LEU A 121 8.63 -5.28 22.14
#